data_AF-A0A2R4ADL9-F1
#
_entry.id   AF-A0A2R4ADL9-F1
#
_cell.length_a   1.000
_cell.length_b   1.000
_cell.length_c   1.000
_cell.angle_alpha   90.00
_cell.angle_beta   90.00
_cell.angle_gamma   90.00
#
_symmetry.space_group_name_H-M   'P 1'
#
loop_
_entity.id
_entity.type
_entity.pdbx_description
1 polymer ?
#
loop_
_entity_poly.entity_id
_entity_poly.type
_entity_poly.pdbx_seq_one_letter_code
_entity_poly.pdbx_strand_id
1 'polypeptide(L)'
;MTGIGNWIVSVLIGCTAGPLWAATHLGTSEDRGSRAAYGYIYLIDSMIRPPLMVFGFFFASVAIIAVGTILNSLFGAALVNVQVKSLTGIFSLAGFLLIYARMCTTSVAAIFALQAYLPDHVINFLGGRDGVNTLGNLTSSVKDIFAGSNRNIRHSPGVREDRLKNVTKDDNKDGIKG
;
A
#
# COMPACT_ATOMS: atom_id res chain seq x y z
N MET A 1 3.03 -13.27 -8.54
CA MET A 1 2.56 -14.68 -8.58
C MET A 1 1.05 -14.62 -8.48
N THR A 2 0.36 -15.16 -9.48
CA THR A 2 -1.10 -15.06 -9.69
C THR A 2 -1.83 -15.81 -8.57
N GLY A 3 -2.88 -15.23 -7.98
CA GLY A 3 -3.51 -15.72 -6.75
C GLY A 3 -3.82 -17.23 -6.73
N ILE A 4 -4.32 -17.77 -7.84
CA ILE A 4 -4.63 -19.21 -7.97
C ILE A 4 -3.37 -20.11 -7.88
N GLY A 5 -2.22 -19.65 -8.39
CA GLY A 5 -0.97 -20.39 -8.33
C GLY A 5 -0.47 -20.53 -6.91
N ASN A 6 -0.53 -19.44 -6.12
CA ASN A 6 -0.21 -19.48 -4.69
C ASN A 6 -1.17 -20.40 -3.92
N TRP A 7 -2.45 -20.39 -4.27
CA TRP A 7 -3.43 -21.28 -3.66
C TRP A 7 -3.14 -22.76 -3.95
N ILE A 8 -2.86 -23.13 -5.21
CA ILE A 8 -2.53 -24.52 -5.57
C ILE A 8 -1.28 -24.99 -4.82
N VAL A 9 -0.24 -24.15 -4.75
CA VAL A 9 0.97 -24.46 -3.97
C VAL A 9 0.62 -24.68 -2.50
N SER A 10 -0.26 -23.85 -1.92
CA SER A 10 -0.77 -24.08 -0.57
C SER A 10 -1.47 -25.44 -0.45
N VAL A 11 -2.35 -25.82 -1.37
CA VAL A 11 -2.98 -27.15 -1.32
C VAL A 11 -1.95 -28.29 -1.32
N LEU A 12 -0.91 -28.21 -2.15
CA LEU A 12 0.15 -29.22 -2.20
C LEU A 12 0.99 -29.27 -0.91
N ILE A 13 1.29 -28.12 -0.32
CA ILE A 13 1.94 -28.04 0.99
C ILE A 13 1.03 -28.65 2.05
N GLY A 14 -0.27 -28.40 2.01
CA GLY A 14 -1.25 -28.99 2.94
C GLY A 14 -1.32 -30.51 2.86
N CYS A 15 -1.22 -31.09 1.66
CA CYS A 15 -1.18 -32.55 1.50
C CYS A 15 0.06 -33.20 2.15
N THR A 16 1.20 -32.50 2.17
CA THR A 16 2.46 -33.00 2.75
C THR A 16 2.61 -32.66 4.23
N ALA A 17 2.18 -31.47 4.65
CA ALA A 17 2.23 -31.00 6.03
C ALA A 17 1.09 -31.58 6.88
N GLY A 18 -0.05 -31.93 6.28
CA GLY A 18 -1.23 -32.47 6.97
C GLY A 18 -0.94 -33.71 7.82
N PRO A 19 -0.26 -34.75 7.29
CA PRO A 19 0.13 -35.93 8.08
C PRO A 19 1.08 -35.61 9.24
N LEU A 20 2.05 -34.71 9.02
CA LEU A 20 2.98 -34.24 10.06
C LEU A 20 2.24 -33.45 11.14
N TRP A 21 1.24 -32.64 10.76
CA TRP A 21 0.38 -31.92 11.69
C TRP A 21 -0.56 -32.85 12.46
N ALA A 22 -1.09 -33.91 11.84
CA ALA A 22 -1.88 -34.92 12.53
C ALA A 22 -1.08 -35.62 13.65
N ALA A 23 0.22 -35.86 13.44
CA ALA A 23 1.10 -36.40 14.47
C ALA A 23 1.24 -35.47 15.70
N THR A 24 1.06 -34.15 15.55
CA THR A 24 1.07 -33.22 16.69
C THR A 24 -0.09 -33.44 17.67
N HIS A 25 -1.16 -34.10 17.23
CA HIS A 25 -2.28 -34.49 18.10
C HIS A 25 -1.97 -35.71 18.97
N LEU A 26 -0.89 -36.44 18.67
CA LEU A 26 -0.46 -37.64 19.43
C LEU A 26 0.48 -37.31 20.61
N GLY A 27 1.02 -36.08 20.73
CA GLY A 27 1.92 -35.63 21.82
C GLY A 27 1.22 -35.47 23.19
N THR A 28 1.91 -35.14 24.29
CA THR A 28 1.31 -35.05 25.65
C THR A 28 0.34 -33.86 25.81
N SER A 29 -0.64 -33.96 26.71
CA SER A 29 -1.79 -33.01 26.86
C SER A 29 -1.42 -31.55 27.14
N GLU A 30 -0.22 -31.30 27.67
CA GLU A 30 0.26 -29.96 28.07
C GLU A 30 0.51 -29.02 26.86
N ASP A 31 0.81 -29.54 25.67
CA ASP A 31 1.27 -28.75 24.51
C ASP A 31 0.45 -28.99 23.21
N ARG A 32 -0.63 -29.80 23.30
CA ARG A 32 -1.49 -30.17 22.16
C ARG A 32 -2.22 -28.96 21.54
N GLY A 33 -2.66 -28.00 22.35
CA GLY A 33 -3.51 -26.90 21.89
C GLY A 33 -2.77 -25.84 21.07
N SER A 34 -1.55 -25.47 21.47
CA SER A 34 -0.80 -24.38 20.84
C SER A 34 -0.18 -24.77 19.50
N ARG A 35 0.37 -26.00 19.39
CA ARG A 35 0.97 -26.49 18.14
C ARG A 35 -0.07 -26.92 17.10
N ALA A 36 -1.21 -27.47 17.54
CA ALA A 36 -2.30 -27.84 16.63
C ALA A 36 -3.05 -26.62 16.06
N ALA A 37 -3.17 -25.53 16.82
CA ALA A 37 -3.86 -24.29 16.41
C ALA A 37 -3.42 -23.75 15.04
N TYR A 38 -2.11 -23.79 14.73
CA TYR A 38 -1.57 -23.29 13.46
C TYR A 38 -2.10 -24.04 12.23
N GLY A 39 -2.26 -25.35 12.32
CA GLY A 39 -2.78 -26.14 11.21
C GLY A 39 -4.27 -25.90 10.94
N TYR A 40 -5.06 -25.57 11.96
CA TYR A 40 -6.46 -25.18 11.77
C TYR A 40 -6.58 -23.86 11.01
N ILE A 41 -5.78 -22.86 11.37
CA ILE A 41 -5.76 -21.55 10.68
C ILE A 41 -5.34 -21.74 9.22
N TYR A 42 -4.34 -22.58 8.98
CA TYR A 42 -3.86 -22.90 7.65
C TYR A 42 -4.90 -23.63 6.78
N LEU A 43 -5.59 -24.64 7.34
CA LEU A 43 -6.66 -25.35 6.63
C LEU A 43 -7.82 -24.41 6.28
N ILE A 44 -8.20 -23.52 7.20
CA ILE A 44 -9.25 -22.53 6.98
C ILE A 44 -8.84 -21.54 5.89
N ASP A 45 -7.62 -20.98 5.95
CA ASP A 45 -7.06 -20.08 4.93
C ASP A 45 -7.07 -20.74 3.53
N SER A 46 -6.59 -21.99 3.44
CA SER A 46 -6.55 -22.71 2.16
C SER A 46 -7.94 -22.97 1.57
N MET A 47 -8.95 -23.27 2.41
CA MET A 47 -10.31 -23.55 1.93
C MET A 47 -11.12 -22.30 1.60
N ILE A 48 -10.94 -21.20 2.34
CA ILE A 48 -11.72 -19.96 2.15
C ILE A 48 -11.16 -19.09 1.02
N ARG A 49 -9.91 -19.30 0.62
CA ARG A 49 -9.21 -18.50 -0.39
C ARG A 49 -9.88 -18.53 -1.78
N PRO A 50 -10.30 -19.66 -2.36
CA PRO A 50 -10.99 -19.65 -3.67
C PRO A 50 -12.34 -18.92 -3.66
N PRO A 51 -13.25 -19.15 -2.68
CA PRO A 51 -14.47 -18.34 -2.55
C PRO A 51 -14.19 -16.84 -2.48
N LEU A 52 -13.16 -16.43 -1.73
CA LEU A 52 -12.76 -15.02 -1.62
C LEU A 52 -12.26 -14.44 -2.95
N MET A 53 -11.54 -15.22 -3.76
CA MET A 53 -11.15 -14.77 -5.11
C MET A 53 -12.38 -14.47 -5.97
N VAL A 54 -13.41 -15.31 -5.89
CA VAL A 54 -14.67 -15.10 -6.62
C VAL A 54 -15.38 -13.81 -6.17
N PHE A 55 -15.43 -13.55 -4.86
CA PHE A 55 -15.95 -12.27 -4.36
C PHE A 55 -15.11 -11.06 -4.83
N GLY A 56 -13.79 -11.19 -4.87
CA GLY A 56 -12.91 -10.15 -5.41
C GLY A 56 -13.19 -9.84 -6.88
N PHE A 57 -13.56 -10.83 -7.69
CA PHE A 57 -13.99 -10.60 -9.06
C PHE A 57 -15.30 -9.80 -9.14
N PHE A 58 -16.29 -10.10 -8.29
CA PHE A 58 -17.55 -9.34 -8.26
C PHE A 58 -17.34 -7.89 -7.81
N PHE A 59 -16.54 -7.67 -6.76
CA PHE A 59 -16.23 -6.30 -6.32
C PHE A 59 -15.43 -5.52 -7.36
N ALA A 60 -14.46 -6.16 -8.02
CA ALA A 60 -13.73 -5.56 -9.14
C ALA A 60 -14.67 -5.18 -10.30
N SER A 61 -15.66 -6.03 -10.60
CA SER A 61 -16.64 -5.79 -11.66
C SER A 61 -17.54 -4.58 -11.40
N VAL A 62 -17.87 -4.29 -10.14
CA VAL A 62 -18.60 -3.07 -9.79
C VAL A 62 -17.66 -1.86 -9.76
N ALA A 63 -16.46 -2.01 -9.21
CA ALA A 63 -15.47 -0.94 -9.10
C ALA A 63 -15.02 -0.41 -10.47
N ILE A 64 -14.88 -1.28 -11.47
CA ILE A 64 -14.46 -0.85 -12.81
C ILE A 64 -15.48 0.06 -13.49
N ILE A 65 -16.78 -0.08 -13.17
CA ILE A 65 -17.82 0.82 -13.70
C ILE A 65 -17.57 2.23 -13.18
N ALA A 66 -17.34 2.39 -11.87
CA ALA A 66 -17.07 3.69 -11.26
C ALA A 66 -15.76 4.31 -11.80
N VAL A 67 -14.66 3.55 -11.79
CA VAL A 67 -13.35 4.05 -12.24
C VAL A 67 -13.36 4.35 -13.74
N GLY A 68 -13.96 3.48 -14.55
CA GLY A 68 -14.10 3.69 -16.00
C GLY A 68 -14.93 4.94 -16.32
N THR A 69 -16.00 5.20 -15.56
CA THR A 69 -16.82 6.41 -15.75
C THR A 69 -16.03 7.67 -15.44
N ILE A 70 -15.28 7.69 -14.33
CA ILE A 70 -14.42 8.83 -13.95
C ILE A 70 -13.33 9.06 -15.01
N LEU A 71 -12.66 7.99 -15.44
CA LEU A 71 -11.60 8.07 -16.45
C LEU A 71 -12.13 8.62 -17.78
N ASN A 72 -13.30 8.13 -18.21
CA ASN A 72 -13.95 8.60 -19.44
C ASN A 72 -14.37 10.06 -19.34
N SER A 73 -14.88 10.52 -18.19
CA SER A 73 -15.24 11.92 -17.99
C SER A 73 -14.02 12.86 -18.05
N LEU A 74 -12.90 12.44 -17.45
CA LEU A 74 -11.65 13.21 -17.48
C LEU A 74 -11.06 13.30 -18.90
N PHE A 75 -11.10 12.20 -19.66
CA PHE A 75 -10.59 12.17 -21.03
C PHE A 75 -11.51 12.85 -22.04
N GLY A 76 -12.83 12.76 -21.84
CA GLY A 76 -13.80 13.47 -22.66
C GLY A 76 -13.56 14.98 -22.67
N ALA A 77 -13.31 15.57 -21.49
CA ALA A 77 -12.98 17.00 -21.38
C ALA A 77 -11.66 17.35 -22.09
N ALA A 78 -10.66 16.48 -22.01
CA ALA A 78 -9.37 16.72 -22.62
C ALA A 78 -9.38 16.59 -24.16
N LEU A 79 -10.18 15.66 -24.71
CA LEU A 79 -10.30 15.46 -26.17
C LEU A 79 -10.91 16.66 -26.91
N VAL A 80 -11.87 17.37 -26.30
CA VAL A 80 -12.51 18.55 -26.92
C VAL A 80 -11.52 19.70 -27.13
N ASN A 81 -10.42 19.71 -26.38
CA ASN A 81 -9.38 20.74 -26.47
C ASN A 81 -8.30 20.42 -27.53
N VAL A 82 -8.33 19.24 -28.16
CA VAL A 82 -7.34 18.85 -29.17
C VAL A 82 -7.71 19.44 -30.54
N GLN A 83 -6.86 20.34 -31.07
CA GLN A 83 -7.04 20.88 -32.42
C GLN A 83 -6.50 19.91 -33.48
N VAL A 84 -7.39 19.33 -34.29
CA VAL A 84 -7.08 18.37 -35.37
C VAL A 84 -6.84 18.99 -36.75
N LYS A 85 -6.77 20.33 -36.85
CA LYS A 85 -6.72 21.04 -38.14
C LYS A 85 -5.38 20.96 -38.91
N SER A 86 -4.38 20.28 -38.36
CA SER A 86 -3.02 20.21 -38.91
C SER A 86 -2.48 18.79 -38.87
N LEU A 87 -1.51 18.44 -39.73
CA LEU A 87 -0.81 17.14 -39.69
C LEU A 87 -0.25 16.84 -38.28
N THR A 88 0.33 17.83 -37.61
CA THR A 88 0.79 17.74 -36.21
C THR A 88 -0.36 17.44 -35.24
N GLY A 89 -1.57 17.99 -35.50
CA GLY A 89 -2.77 17.75 -34.71
C GLY A 89 -3.22 16.29 -34.75
N ILE A 90 -3.15 15.65 -35.92
CA ILE A 90 -3.46 14.21 -36.09
C ILE A 90 -2.48 13.33 -35.30
N PHE A 91 -1.17 13.63 -35.36
CA PHE A 91 -0.18 12.93 -34.54
C PHE A 91 -0.39 13.15 -33.04
N SER A 92 -0.74 14.37 -32.63
CA SER A 92 -1.05 14.67 -31.22
C SER A 92 -2.30 13.94 -30.72
N LEU A 93 -3.34 13.82 -31.56
CA LEU A 93 -4.55 13.06 -31.26
C LEU A 93 -4.24 11.57 -31.10
N ALA A 94 -3.44 11.01 -32.00
CA ALA A 94 -3.01 9.61 -31.91
C ALA A 94 -2.23 9.35 -30.61
N GLY A 95 -1.30 10.24 -30.24
CA GLY A 95 -0.58 10.16 -28.96
C GLY A 95 -1.51 10.22 -27.75
N PHE A 96 -2.50 11.11 -27.78
CA PHE A 96 -3.49 11.24 -26.71
C PHE A 96 -4.36 9.98 -26.55
N LEU A 97 -4.79 9.38 -27.66
CA LEU A 97 -5.53 8.11 -27.67
C LEU A 97 -4.69 6.94 -27.16
N LEU A 98 -3.39 6.89 -27.48
CA LEU A 98 -2.49 5.85 -26.96
C LEU A 98 -2.33 5.95 -25.44
N ILE A 99 -2.22 7.18 -24.90
CA ILE A 99 -2.18 7.40 -23.44
C ILE A 99 -3.50 6.94 -22.81
N TYR A 100 -4.64 7.29 -23.42
CA TYR A 100 -5.96 6.84 -22.96
C TYR A 100 -6.06 5.31 -22.91
N ALA A 101 -5.70 4.64 -24.01
CA ALA A 101 -5.72 3.19 -24.11
C ALA A 101 -4.82 2.53 -23.06
N ARG A 102 -3.64 3.12 -22.81
CA ARG A 102 -2.73 2.62 -21.78
C ARG A 102 -3.32 2.76 -20.39
N MET A 103 -3.91 3.92 -20.08
CA MET A 103 -4.55 4.15 -18.78
C MET A 103 -5.72 3.21 -18.55
N CYS A 104 -6.60 3.01 -19.55
CA CYS A 104 -7.69 2.04 -19.47
C CYS A 104 -7.16 0.63 -19.16
N THR A 105 -6.13 0.20 -19.88
CA THR A 105 -5.52 -1.12 -19.69
C THR A 105 -4.95 -1.28 -18.28
N THR A 106 -4.23 -0.27 -17.77
CA THR A 106 -3.67 -0.31 -16.42
C THR A 106 -4.73 -0.25 -15.34
N SER A 107 -5.80 0.52 -15.52
CA SER A 107 -6.91 0.59 -14.56
C SER A 107 -7.65 -0.73 -14.46
N VAL A 108 -7.98 -1.35 -15.60
CA VAL A 108 -8.59 -2.69 -15.64
C VAL A 108 -7.69 -3.71 -14.95
N ALA A 109 -6.40 -3.74 -15.31
CA ALA A 109 -5.45 -4.66 -14.70
C ALA A 109 -5.33 -4.46 -13.17
N ALA A 110 -5.28 -3.21 -12.70
CA ALA A 110 -5.18 -2.89 -11.28
C ALA A 110 -6.44 -3.30 -10.50
N ILE A 111 -7.63 -3.05 -11.04
CA ILE A 111 -8.89 -3.35 -10.37
C ILE A 111 -9.16 -4.85 -10.34
N PHE A 112 -8.93 -5.55 -11.45
CA PHE A 112 -9.10 -7.01 -11.48
C PHE A 112 -7.99 -7.77 -10.74
N ALA A 113 -6.87 -7.11 -10.40
CA ALA A 113 -5.90 -7.69 -9.47
C ALA A 113 -6.48 -7.88 -8.06
N LEU A 114 -7.55 -7.15 -7.70
CA LEU A 114 -8.27 -7.34 -6.43
C LEU A 114 -8.70 -8.79 -6.22
N GLN A 115 -9.10 -9.50 -7.29
CA GLN A 115 -9.41 -10.92 -7.21
C GLN A 115 -8.28 -11.76 -6.60
N ALA A 116 -7.01 -11.42 -6.89
CA ALA A 116 -5.87 -12.16 -6.38
C ALA A 116 -5.49 -11.79 -4.95
N TYR A 117 -5.69 -10.52 -4.54
CA TYR A 117 -5.25 -9.99 -3.25
C TYR A 117 -6.34 -9.96 -2.17
N LEU A 118 -7.62 -10.00 -2.56
CA LEU A 118 -8.73 -9.96 -1.61
C LEU A 118 -8.69 -11.08 -0.56
N PRO A 119 -8.34 -12.34 -0.90
CA PRO A 119 -8.21 -13.39 0.10
C PRO A 119 -7.20 -13.04 1.18
N ASP A 120 -6.03 -12.52 0.79
CA ASP A 120 -4.97 -12.14 1.73
C ASP A 120 -5.43 -11.05 2.69
N HIS A 121 -6.12 -10.03 2.19
CA HIS A 121 -6.64 -8.95 3.04
C HIS A 121 -7.68 -9.43 4.04
N VAL A 122 -8.62 -10.29 3.62
CA VAL A 122 -9.70 -10.80 4.49
C VAL A 122 -9.14 -11.76 5.55
N ILE A 123 -8.25 -12.66 5.16
CA ILE A 123 -7.67 -13.66 6.08
C ILE A 123 -6.76 -12.97 7.10
N ASN A 124 -5.98 -11.99 6.67
CA ASN A 124 -5.20 -11.17 7.58
C ASN A 124 -6.08 -10.39 8.58
N PHE A 125 -7.22 -9.87 8.11
CA PHE A 125 -8.19 -9.21 9.00
C PHE A 125 -8.77 -10.18 10.04
N LEU A 126 -9.13 -11.40 9.65
CA LEU A 126 -9.66 -12.43 10.56
C LEU A 126 -8.60 -13.00 11.51
N GLY A 127 -7.35 -13.15 11.04
CA GLY A 127 -6.25 -13.73 11.80
C GLY A 127 -5.51 -12.74 12.72
N GLY A 128 -5.85 -11.45 12.69
CA GLY A 128 -5.31 -10.41 13.58
C GLY A 128 -3.80 -10.17 13.49
N ARG A 129 -3.07 -10.90 12.64
CA ARG A 129 -1.59 -10.88 12.61
C ARG A 129 -1.01 -9.63 11.97
N ASP A 130 -1.64 -9.01 10.98
CA ASP A 130 -1.13 -7.72 10.44
C ASP A 130 -2.04 -6.53 10.74
N GLY A 131 -3.28 -6.71 11.20
CA GLY A 131 -4.09 -5.57 11.70
C GLY A 131 -3.46 -4.87 12.91
N VAL A 132 -2.84 -5.65 13.81
CA VAL A 132 -2.12 -5.14 14.99
C VAL A 132 -0.67 -4.75 14.64
N ASN A 133 -0.01 -5.45 13.71
CA ASN A 133 1.36 -5.13 13.31
C ASN A 133 1.45 -3.93 12.36
N THR A 134 0.54 -3.73 11.41
CA THR A 134 0.53 -2.53 10.55
C THR A 134 0.11 -1.29 11.34
N LEU A 135 -0.93 -1.38 12.18
CA LEU A 135 -1.32 -0.29 13.07
C LEU A 135 -0.26 -0.05 14.15
N GLY A 136 0.39 -1.10 14.66
CA GLY A 136 1.51 -1.03 15.60
C GLY A 136 2.79 -0.45 14.99
N ASN A 137 3.13 -0.79 13.75
CA ASN A 137 4.29 -0.26 13.01
C ASN A 137 4.04 1.18 12.57
N LEU A 138 2.82 1.54 12.17
CA LEU A 138 2.41 2.92 11.90
C LEU A 138 2.41 3.75 13.19
N THR A 139 1.84 3.24 14.28
CA THR A 139 1.81 3.92 15.58
C THR A 139 3.22 4.07 16.14
N SER A 140 4.10 3.08 15.98
CA SER A 140 5.50 3.15 16.38
C SER A 140 6.25 4.16 15.52
N SER A 141 6.05 4.17 14.20
CA SER A 141 6.64 5.16 13.29
C SER A 141 6.17 6.59 13.60
N VAL A 142 4.88 6.79 13.89
CA VAL A 142 4.32 8.09 14.30
C VAL A 142 4.83 8.49 15.69
N LYS A 143 4.94 7.56 16.63
CA LYS A 143 5.49 7.78 17.97
C LYS A 143 6.97 8.09 17.92
N ASP A 144 7.74 7.47 17.04
CA ASP A 144 9.17 7.75 16.82
C ASP A 144 9.39 9.07 16.08
N ILE A 145 8.49 9.45 15.16
CA ILE A 145 8.49 10.78 14.53
C ILE A 145 8.13 11.86 15.56
N PHE A 146 7.12 11.66 16.39
CA PHE A 146 6.75 12.61 17.45
C PHE A 146 7.80 12.67 18.57
N ALA A 147 8.39 11.55 18.97
CA ALA A 147 9.45 11.49 19.97
C ALA A 147 10.80 12.01 19.42
N GLY A 148 11.07 11.80 18.12
CA GLY A 148 12.23 12.31 17.40
C GLY A 148 12.12 13.80 17.08
N SER A 149 10.91 14.31 16.85
CA SER A 149 10.63 15.74 16.64
C SER A 149 11.00 16.60 17.85
N ASN A 150 10.87 16.06 19.08
CA ASN A 150 11.21 16.80 20.30
C ASN A 150 12.69 16.68 20.73
N ARG A 151 13.52 15.88 20.03
CA ARG A 151 14.95 15.69 20.35
C ARG A 151 15.92 16.27 19.33
N ASN A 152 15.50 16.61 18.11
CA ASN A 152 16.42 16.90 16.99
C ASN A 152 16.38 18.30 16.38
N ILE A 153 15.83 19.33 17.05
CA ILE A 153 15.98 20.73 16.59
C ILE A 153 17.30 21.38 17.09
N ARG A 154 18.05 20.72 17.98
CA ARG A 154 19.27 21.31 18.59
C ARG A 154 20.60 20.94 17.93
N HIS A 155 20.60 20.17 16.85
CA HIS A 155 21.81 19.85 16.08
C HIS A 155 21.61 20.09 14.59
N SER A 156 21.51 21.35 14.20
CA SER A 156 21.92 21.77 12.85
C SER A 156 23.40 22.17 12.90
N PRO A 157 24.33 21.35 12.40
CA PRO A 157 25.72 21.74 12.30
C PRO A 157 25.86 22.78 11.17
N GLY A 158 26.32 23.98 11.49
CA GLY A 158 26.94 24.86 10.49
C GLY A 158 26.27 26.18 10.14
N VAL A 159 25.45 26.80 11.00
CA VAL A 159 25.11 28.22 10.82
C VAL A 159 26.11 29.07 11.60
N ARG A 160 26.99 29.72 10.83
CA ARG A 160 28.11 30.56 11.23
C ARG A 160 27.59 31.88 11.82
N GLU A 161 27.66 32.00 13.14
CA GLU A 161 27.12 33.11 13.94
C GLU A 161 28.01 34.37 13.97
N ASP A 162 29.08 34.39 13.17
CA ASP A 162 30.08 35.46 13.17
C ASP A 162 29.66 36.73 12.39
N ARG A 163 28.53 36.70 11.66
CA ARG A 163 28.09 37.83 10.83
C ARG A 163 27.06 38.77 11.46
N LEU A 164 26.49 38.43 12.62
CA LEU A 164 25.47 39.27 13.26
C LEU A 164 26.04 40.23 14.31
N LYS A 165 27.26 40.01 14.82
CA LYS A 165 27.88 40.88 15.84
C LYS A 165 28.51 42.18 15.30
N ASN A 166 28.75 42.29 14.00
CA ASN A 166 29.39 43.47 13.39
C ASN A 166 28.43 44.52 12.84
N VAL A 167 27.13 44.24 12.75
CA VAL A 167 26.13 45.23 12.27
C VAL A 167 25.58 46.07 13.44
N THR A 168 25.54 45.53 14.66
CA THR A 168 24.99 46.25 15.82
C THR A 168 26.00 47.16 16.53
N LYS A 169 27.29 47.10 16.15
CA LYS A 169 28.34 47.84 16.89
C LYS A 169 28.61 49.26 16.35
N ASP A 170 28.00 49.67 15.23
CA ASP A 170 28.34 50.93 14.55
C ASP A 170 27.30 52.06 14.70
N ASP A 171 26.20 51.85 15.44
CA ASP A 171 25.10 52.82 15.52
C ASP A 171 24.80 53.34 16.94
N ASN A 172 25.84 53.65 17.72
CA ASN A 172 25.61 54.51 18.89
C ASN A 172 26.83 55.36 19.26
N LYS A 173 27.00 56.47 18.52
CA LYS A 173 27.67 57.67 19.01
C LYS A 173 26.61 58.62 19.57
N ASP A 174 26.53 58.73 20.89
CA ASP A 174 26.06 59.89 21.67
C ASP A 174 26.27 59.49 23.15
N GLY A 175 26.85 60.22 24.09
CA GLY A 175 27.03 61.65 24.27
C GLY A 175 27.03 61.84 25.81
N ILE A 176 28.13 62.38 26.37
CA ILE A 176 28.20 63.21 27.59
C ILE A 176 27.79 62.61 28.98
N LYS A 177 28.71 62.87 29.94
CA LYS A 177 28.60 63.07 31.41
C LYS A 177 28.80 61.88 32.36
N GLY A 178 29.76 62.09 33.27
CA GLY A 178 29.99 61.34 34.50
C GLY A 178 31.45 61.34 34.89
#